data_AF-A0A840C3D7-F1
#
_entry.id   AF-A0A840C3D7-F1
#
_cell.length_a   1.000
_cell.length_b   1.000
_cell.length_c   1.000
_cell.angle_alpha   90.00
_cell.angle_beta   90.00
_cell.angle_gamma   90.00
#
_symmetry.space_group_name_H-M   'P 1'
#
loop_
_entity.id
_entity.type
_entity.pdbx_description
1 polymer ?
#
loop_
_entity_poly.entity_id
_entity_poly.type
_entity_poly.pdbx_seq_one_letter_code
_entity_poly.pdbx_strand_id
1 'polypeptide(L)'
;MQLVGGTLVDALSSLFDTRSDIAAATKAEALDLMGEVLDGKLPRAALQACASQGGFNLIDVLVGPAYAGVCEQYSREAIDLCLDGLDKLRSAIAPYGAPIVDYFADRIAADPDGFAKAMRALDLLPSGLIMDQFAAEARQAFERSGGRVEDLADAMGTFLAKQLVALGNGEFSPEVATGLIAAAVIASMKFVSKDARAGFTAKISDTVRELYGAVKGANRAQLIDDLVRGGTKITPANVVDIRRLPDGRTVWIEIGSDSAGLQHIYKRHEVDFVNKGIPREKIQTVVMNAIEQGSIVGTNGSANVYRTIHNGVEQYIAIGIGSNGFVVRANPVSTWKPLP
;
A
#
# COMPACT_ATOMS: atom_id res chain seq x y z
N MET A 1 13.12 5.99 1.71
CA MET A 1 13.94 4.80 1.37
C MET A 1 14.26 4.89 -0.11
N GLN A 2 15.53 5.08 -0.48
CA GLN A 2 15.96 5.02 -1.88
C GLN A 2 15.95 3.55 -2.30
N LEU A 3 14.83 3.10 -2.88
CA LEU A 3 14.78 1.84 -3.62
C LEU A 3 15.29 2.10 -5.04
N VAL A 4 16.59 2.37 -5.17
CA VAL A 4 17.25 2.52 -6.47
C VAL A 4 18.21 1.35 -6.64
N GLY A 5 17.86 0.40 -7.51
CA GLY A 5 18.79 -0.60 -8.07
C GLY A 5 18.87 -1.98 -7.42
N GLY A 6 18.16 -2.26 -6.31
CA GLY A 6 18.15 -3.58 -5.67
C GLY A 6 17.02 -4.51 -6.15
N THR A 7 17.23 -5.82 -6.04
CA THR A 7 16.19 -6.85 -6.16
C THR A 7 15.11 -6.71 -5.09
N LEU A 8 13.97 -7.39 -5.23
CA LEU A 8 12.94 -7.41 -4.19
C LEU A 8 13.50 -7.92 -2.86
N VAL A 9 14.42 -8.89 -2.93
CA VAL A 9 15.11 -9.46 -1.78
C VAL A 9 15.95 -8.40 -1.07
N ASP A 10 16.61 -7.52 -1.81
CA ASP A 10 17.40 -6.41 -1.23
C ASP A 10 16.50 -5.36 -0.56
N ALA A 11 15.35 -5.07 -1.17
CA ALA A 11 14.34 -4.19 -0.60
C ALA A 11 13.80 -4.76 0.73
N LEU A 12 13.51 -6.06 0.76
CA LEU A 12 13.02 -6.77 1.94
C LEU A 12 14.09 -6.89 3.02
N SER A 13 15.35 -7.19 2.66
CA SER A 13 16.48 -7.21 3.59
C SER A 13 16.63 -5.86 4.29
N SER A 14 16.50 -4.76 3.53
CA SER A 14 16.60 -3.41 4.10
C SER A 14 15.52 -3.07 5.12
N LEU A 15 14.35 -3.74 5.08
CA LEU A 15 13.28 -3.57 6.08
C LEU A 15 13.68 -4.10 7.46
N PHE A 16 14.58 -5.09 7.50
CA PHE A 16 15.00 -5.75 8.73
C PHE A 16 16.40 -5.34 9.19
N ASP A 17 17.26 -4.87 8.28
CA ASP A 17 18.62 -4.46 8.63
C ASP A 17 18.66 -3.29 9.63
N THR A 18 17.60 -2.48 9.67
CA THR A 18 17.47 -1.36 10.62
C THR A 18 17.08 -1.78 12.05
N ARG A 19 16.67 -3.03 12.27
CA ARG A 19 16.24 -3.57 13.59
C ARG A 19 17.41 -4.18 14.35
N SER A 20 18.17 -3.39 15.10
CA SER A 20 19.30 -3.90 15.90
C SER A 20 18.89 -4.79 17.08
N ASP A 21 17.61 -4.77 17.45
CA ASP A 21 16.98 -5.53 18.52
C ASP A 21 16.70 -7.00 18.17
N ILE A 22 16.84 -7.38 16.89
CA ILE A 22 16.56 -8.73 16.40
C ILE A 22 17.86 -9.45 16.06
N ALA A 23 17.98 -10.71 16.50
CA ALA A 23 19.14 -11.55 16.21
C ALA A 23 19.33 -11.78 14.69
N ALA A 24 20.58 -11.78 14.24
CA ALA A 24 20.91 -11.99 12.83
C ALA A 24 20.39 -13.34 12.29
N ALA A 25 20.38 -14.38 13.12
CA ALA A 25 19.83 -15.69 12.78
C ALA A 25 18.31 -15.63 12.48
N THR A 26 17.54 -14.94 13.33
CA THR A 26 16.09 -14.74 13.14
C THR A 26 15.79 -13.93 11.88
N LYS A 27 16.64 -12.93 11.55
CA LYS A 27 16.49 -12.18 10.30
C LYS A 27 16.75 -13.06 9.06
N ALA A 28 17.80 -13.89 9.10
CA ALA A 28 18.12 -14.81 8.02
C ALA A 28 17.01 -15.85 7.81
N GLU A 29 16.48 -16.39 8.90
CA GLU A 29 15.35 -17.32 8.88
C GLU A 29 14.07 -16.67 8.32
N ALA A 30 13.75 -15.44 8.74
CA ALA A 30 12.61 -14.70 8.19
C ALA A 30 12.76 -14.38 6.69
N LEU A 31 13.99 -14.11 6.22
CA LEU A 31 14.28 -13.89 4.80
C LEU A 31 14.13 -15.17 3.97
N ASP A 32 14.53 -16.33 4.51
CA ASP A 32 14.32 -17.63 3.87
C ASP A 32 12.82 -17.95 3.76
N LEU A 33 12.08 -17.74 4.85
CA LEU A 33 10.62 -17.88 4.90
C LEU A 33 9.93 -16.98 3.86
N MET A 34 10.37 -15.72 3.74
CA MET A 34 9.89 -14.81 2.71
C MET A 34 10.17 -15.34 1.31
N GLY A 35 11.37 -15.90 1.07
CA GLY A 35 11.74 -16.52 -0.19
C GLY A 35 10.75 -17.62 -0.59
N GLU A 36 10.39 -18.50 0.35
CA GLU A 36 9.41 -19.58 0.11
C GLU A 36 8.00 -19.04 -0.17
N VAL A 37 7.58 -17.98 0.53
CA VAL A 37 6.29 -17.33 0.29
C VAL A 37 6.26 -16.66 -1.08
N LEU A 38 7.32 -15.95 -1.44
CA LEU A 38 7.48 -15.27 -2.73
C LEU A 38 7.51 -16.28 -3.90
N ASP A 39 8.13 -17.44 -3.69
CA ASP A 39 8.14 -18.54 -4.66
C ASP A 39 6.79 -19.27 -4.78
N GLY A 40 5.82 -18.95 -3.92
CA GLY A 40 4.51 -19.62 -3.86
C GLY A 40 4.58 -21.05 -3.33
N LYS A 41 5.71 -21.45 -2.73
CA LYS A 41 5.88 -22.73 -2.05
C LYS A 41 5.14 -22.77 -0.72
N LEU A 42 5.00 -21.60 -0.09
CA LEU A 42 4.34 -21.45 1.20
C LEU A 42 3.28 -20.32 1.16
N PRO A 43 1.98 -20.62 1.33
CA PRO A 43 0.97 -19.57 1.33
C PRO A 43 1.02 -18.74 2.62
N ARG A 44 0.81 -17.43 2.55
CA ARG A 44 0.76 -16.54 3.72
C ARG A 44 -0.25 -16.99 4.78
N ALA A 45 -1.37 -17.57 4.36
CA ALA A 45 -2.38 -18.13 5.25
C ALA A 45 -1.83 -19.25 6.16
N ALA A 46 -0.85 -20.04 5.69
CA ALA A 46 -0.19 -21.06 6.50
C ALA A 46 0.65 -20.42 7.62
N LEU A 47 1.36 -19.33 7.31
CA LEU A 47 2.12 -18.56 8.30
C LEU A 47 1.21 -17.92 9.36
N GLN A 48 0.09 -17.35 8.93
CA GLN A 48 -0.92 -16.79 9.84
C GLN A 48 -1.50 -17.86 10.78
N ALA A 49 -1.70 -19.08 10.27
CA ALA A 49 -2.12 -20.22 11.09
C ALA A 49 -1.08 -20.53 12.19
N CYS A 50 0.23 -20.52 11.88
CA CYS A 50 1.28 -20.73 12.88
C CYS A 50 1.39 -19.57 13.90
N ALA A 51 1.34 -18.32 13.44
CA ALA A 51 1.42 -17.13 14.30
C ALA A 51 0.26 -17.06 15.31
N SER A 52 -0.92 -17.56 14.93
CA SER A 52 -2.13 -17.53 15.76
C SER A 52 -2.23 -18.64 16.83
N GLN A 53 -1.32 -19.63 16.88
CA GLN A 53 -1.32 -20.74 17.87
C GLN A 53 -1.03 -20.34 19.34
N GLY A 54 -1.18 -19.06 19.70
CA GLY A 54 -0.94 -18.51 21.04
C GLY A 54 -2.16 -18.50 21.96
N GLY A 55 -3.29 -19.08 21.55
CA GLY A 55 -4.50 -19.16 22.36
C GLY A 55 -5.46 -20.21 21.81
N PHE A 56 -5.95 -21.09 22.69
CA PHE A 56 -6.91 -22.15 22.37
C PHE A 56 -7.99 -21.66 21.39
N ASN A 57 -8.03 -22.23 20.18
CA ASN A 57 -9.10 -21.98 19.22
C ASN A 57 -9.35 -23.20 18.32
N LEU A 58 -10.61 -23.38 17.94
CA LEU A 58 -11.17 -24.48 17.12
C LEU A 58 -10.42 -24.81 15.82
N ILE A 59 -9.49 -23.96 15.39
CA ILE A 59 -8.71 -24.09 14.15
C ILE A 59 -7.67 -25.23 14.26
N ASP A 60 -7.17 -25.56 15.44
CA ASP A 60 -6.23 -26.68 15.64
C ASP A 60 -6.82 -28.04 15.24
N VAL A 61 -8.15 -28.18 15.29
CA VAL A 61 -8.86 -29.42 14.93
C VAL A 61 -9.12 -29.53 13.41
N LEU A 62 -9.20 -28.41 12.70
CA LEU A 62 -9.60 -28.35 11.28
C LEU A 62 -8.42 -28.07 10.33
N VAL A 63 -7.36 -27.42 10.81
CA VAL A 63 -6.25 -26.90 9.98
C VAL A 63 -4.89 -27.47 10.41
N GLY A 64 -4.78 -27.99 11.63
CA GLY A 64 -3.54 -28.50 12.24
C GLY A 64 -2.70 -29.47 11.39
N PRO A 65 -3.27 -30.47 10.69
CA PRO A 65 -2.46 -31.47 9.98
C PRO A 65 -1.79 -30.94 8.70
N ALA A 66 -2.36 -29.93 8.05
CA ALA A 66 -1.89 -29.48 6.74
C ALA A 66 -0.65 -28.56 6.82
N TYR A 67 -0.40 -27.96 7.99
CA TYR A 67 0.63 -26.93 8.15
C TYR A 67 1.55 -27.15 9.36
N ALA A 68 1.38 -28.25 10.11
CA ALA A 68 2.21 -28.60 11.27
C ALA A 68 3.73 -28.57 10.96
N GLY A 69 4.14 -29.08 9.80
CA GLY A 69 5.55 -29.10 9.41
C GLY A 69 6.18 -27.71 9.24
N VAL A 70 5.41 -26.69 8.86
CA VAL A 70 5.90 -25.31 8.72
C VAL A 70 6.09 -24.66 10.09
N CYS A 71 5.14 -24.90 11.01
CA CYS A 71 5.22 -24.36 12.37
C CYS A 71 6.31 -25.05 13.21
N GLU A 72 6.80 -26.21 12.79
CA GLU A 72 7.93 -26.94 13.39
C GLU A 72 9.28 -26.56 12.77
N GLN A 73 9.30 -26.17 11.49
CA GLN A 73 10.52 -25.86 10.74
C GLN A 73 11.08 -24.47 11.03
N TYR A 74 10.23 -23.51 11.36
CA TYR A 74 10.61 -22.11 11.54
C TYR A 74 10.25 -21.57 12.91
N SER A 75 11.09 -20.71 13.47
CA SER A 75 10.84 -20.06 14.75
C SER A 75 9.64 -19.11 14.66
N ARG A 76 8.84 -19.07 15.75
CA ARG A 76 7.69 -18.16 15.85
C ARG A 76 8.09 -16.70 15.62
N GLU A 77 9.24 -16.31 16.15
CA GLU A 77 9.81 -14.97 16.00
C GLU A 77 10.15 -14.65 14.54
N ALA A 78 10.67 -15.62 13.77
CA ALA A 78 10.90 -15.47 12.34
C ALA A 78 9.59 -15.43 11.54
N ILE A 79 8.58 -16.22 11.91
CA ILE A 79 7.25 -16.19 11.30
C ILE A 79 6.59 -14.83 11.52
N ASP A 80 6.60 -14.32 12.75
CA ASP A 80 6.03 -13.01 13.10
C ASP A 80 6.80 -11.89 12.39
N LEU A 81 8.13 -11.98 12.33
CA LEU A 81 8.97 -11.02 11.62
C LEU A 81 8.71 -11.03 10.10
N CYS A 82 8.51 -12.20 9.52
CA CYS A 82 8.15 -12.35 8.11
C CYS A 82 6.79 -11.70 7.84
N LEU A 83 5.77 -12.00 8.65
CA LEU A 83 4.43 -11.43 8.51
C LEU A 83 4.45 -9.90 8.66
N ASP A 84 5.14 -9.37 9.66
CA ASP A 84 5.34 -7.92 9.86
C ASP A 84 6.04 -7.26 8.66
N GLY A 85 7.06 -7.91 8.09
CA GLY A 85 7.74 -7.41 6.90
C GLY A 85 6.84 -7.39 5.66
N LEU A 86 6.02 -8.43 5.45
CA LEU A 86 5.02 -8.47 4.38
C LEU A 86 3.96 -7.38 4.57
N ASP A 87 3.45 -7.19 5.79
CA ASP A 87 2.48 -6.13 6.07
C ASP A 87 3.07 -4.73 5.89
N LYS A 88 4.32 -4.52 6.31
CA LYS A 88 5.05 -3.26 6.06
C LYS A 88 5.29 -3.03 4.57
N LEU A 89 5.62 -4.06 3.80
CA LEU A 89 5.79 -3.93 2.35
C LEU A 89 4.45 -3.62 1.67
N ARG A 90 3.36 -4.29 2.05
CA ARG A 90 2.00 -4.02 1.55
C ARG A 90 1.60 -2.57 1.84
N SER A 91 1.86 -2.15 3.06
CA SER A 91 1.62 -0.80 3.57
C SER A 91 2.53 0.25 2.94
N ALA A 92 3.73 -0.13 2.50
CA ALA A 92 4.58 0.73 1.72
C ALA A 92 4.02 0.89 0.30
N ILE A 93 3.41 -0.13 -0.29
CA ILE A 93 2.90 -0.10 -1.68
C ILE A 93 1.52 0.58 -1.78
N ALA A 94 0.64 0.40 -0.80
CA ALA A 94 -0.72 0.92 -0.77
C ALA A 94 -0.87 2.46 -0.99
N PRO A 95 0.01 3.32 -0.48
CA PRO A 95 -0.08 4.78 -0.62
C PRO A 95 0.32 5.31 -2.00
N TYR A 96 1.02 4.52 -2.82
CA TYR A 96 1.73 5.06 -3.98
C TYR A 96 0.87 5.29 -5.22
N GLY A 97 -0.43 4.95 -5.22
CA GLY A 97 -1.45 5.47 -6.17
C GLY A 97 -0.99 5.72 -7.62
N ALA A 98 -1.39 6.84 -8.23
CA ALA A 98 -1.07 7.15 -9.64
C ALA A 98 0.45 7.34 -9.97
N PRO A 99 1.32 7.84 -9.07
CA PRO A 99 2.77 7.91 -9.30
C PRO A 99 3.48 6.54 -9.34
N ILE A 100 2.78 5.47 -8.92
CA ILE A 100 3.31 4.11 -8.96
C ILE A 100 3.43 3.58 -10.38
N VAL A 101 2.71 4.15 -11.36
CA VAL A 101 2.75 3.66 -12.74
C VAL A 101 4.16 3.79 -13.30
N ASP A 102 4.84 4.91 -13.01
CA ASP A 102 6.22 5.12 -13.45
C ASP A 102 7.20 4.27 -12.63
N TYR A 103 7.04 4.19 -11.31
CA TYR A 103 7.87 3.34 -10.44
C TYR A 103 7.73 1.84 -10.77
N PHE A 104 6.50 1.38 -10.97
CA PHE A 104 6.21 0.01 -11.41
C PHE A 104 6.66 -0.19 -12.85
N ALA A 105 6.47 0.76 -13.76
CA ALA A 105 6.99 0.63 -15.12
C ALA A 105 8.52 0.44 -15.10
N ASP A 106 9.25 1.23 -14.30
CA ASP A 106 10.69 1.13 -14.13
C ASP A 106 11.09 -0.20 -13.47
N ARG A 107 10.39 -0.63 -12.41
CA ARG A 107 10.70 -1.89 -11.71
C ARG A 107 10.33 -3.13 -12.52
N ILE A 108 9.23 -3.09 -13.27
CA ILE A 108 8.79 -4.14 -14.21
C ILE A 108 9.76 -4.23 -15.38
N ALA A 109 10.29 -3.10 -15.86
CA ALA A 109 11.32 -3.09 -16.88
C ALA A 109 12.63 -3.74 -16.39
N ALA A 110 12.94 -3.60 -15.09
CA ALA A 110 14.14 -4.13 -14.48
C ALA A 110 14.03 -5.62 -14.03
N ASP A 111 12.90 -6.05 -13.48
CA ASP A 111 12.70 -7.38 -12.86
C ASP A 111 11.20 -7.77 -12.79
N PRO A 112 10.62 -8.21 -13.92
CA PRO A 112 9.19 -8.50 -14.00
C PRO A 112 8.76 -9.71 -13.13
N ASP A 113 9.65 -10.69 -12.94
CA ASP A 113 9.34 -11.89 -12.16
C ASP A 113 9.45 -11.64 -10.66
N GLY A 114 10.47 -10.91 -10.19
CA GLY A 114 10.57 -10.50 -8.80
C GLY A 114 9.39 -9.60 -8.39
N PHE A 115 8.96 -8.70 -9.27
CA PHE A 115 7.78 -7.86 -9.02
C PHE A 115 6.49 -8.68 -8.84
N ALA A 116 6.24 -9.67 -9.73
CA ALA A 116 5.06 -10.51 -9.67
C ALA A 116 5.01 -11.38 -8.39
N LYS A 117 6.17 -11.90 -7.97
CA LYS A 117 6.31 -12.63 -6.69
C LYS A 117 5.98 -11.73 -5.50
N ALA A 118 6.48 -10.49 -5.50
CA ALA A 118 6.19 -9.49 -4.45
C ALA A 118 4.69 -9.30 -4.26
N MET A 119 3.97 -9.02 -5.35
CA MET A 119 2.55 -8.69 -5.26
C MET A 119 1.68 -9.88 -4.83
N ARG A 120 2.09 -11.12 -5.14
CA ARG A 120 1.45 -12.35 -4.66
C ARG A 120 1.64 -12.55 -3.16
N ALA A 121 2.86 -12.36 -2.65
CA ALA A 121 3.15 -12.51 -1.21
C ALA A 121 2.40 -11.50 -0.33
N LEU A 122 1.96 -10.37 -0.91
CA LEU A 122 1.21 -9.33 -0.22
C LEU A 122 -0.31 -9.51 -0.28
N ASP A 123 -0.77 -10.63 -0.87
CA ASP A 123 -2.16 -10.90 -1.23
C ASP A 123 -2.80 -9.78 -2.07
N LEU A 124 -2.00 -9.00 -2.80
CA LEU A 124 -2.47 -7.93 -3.67
C LEU A 124 -2.90 -8.47 -5.05
N LEU A 125 -2.46 -9.67 -5.40
CA LEU A 125 -2.96 -10.41 -6.56
C LEU A 125 -3.77 -11.60 -6.06
N PRO A 126 -5.05 -11.76 -6.45
CA PRO A 126 -5.75 -13.00 -6.19
C PRO A 126 -4.93 -14.17 -6.76
N SER A 127 -4.90 -15.27 -6.01
CA SER A 127 -4.12 -16.47 -6.31
C SER A 127 -4.26 -16.90 -7.78
N GLY A 128 -3.16 -17.47 -8.32
CA GLY A 128 -2.83 -17.60 -9.75
C GLY A 128 -3.94 -17.96 -10.74
N LEU A 129 -5.03 -18.62 -10.33
CA LEU A 129 -6.17 -18.92 -11.19
C LEU A 129 -6.80 -17.69 -11.88
N ILE A 130 -6.89 -16.52 -11.24
CA ILE A 130 -7.52 -15.33 -11.87
C ILE A 130 -6.55 -14.62 -12.82
N MET A 131 -5.28 -14.46 -12.41
CA MET A 131 -4.29 -13.76 -13.21
C MET A 131 -3.70 -14.60 -14.34
N ASP A 132 -3.59 -15.92 -14.17
CA ASP A 132 -3.16 -16.84 -15.23
C ASP A 132 -4.27 -16.94 -16.29
N GLN A 133 -5.55 -16.92 -15.88
CA GLN A 133 -6.67 -16.82 -16.80
C GLN A 133 -6.65 -15.49 -17.57
N PHE A 134 -6.48 -14.36 -16.88
CA PHE A 134 -6.34 -13.06 -17.55
C PHE A 134 -5.15 -13.05 -18.51
N ALA A 135 -3.98 -13.53 -18.09
CA ALA A 135 -2.78 -13.58 -18.92
C ALA A 135 -2.98 -14.46 -20.16
N ALA A 136 -3.67 -15.60 -20.03
CA ALA A 136 -4.03 -16.46 -21.15
C ALA A 136 -5.01 -15.78 -22.11
N GLU A 137 -6.05 -15.12 -21.59
CA GLU A 137 -7.02 -14.38 -22.39
C GLU A 137 -6.39 -13.17 -23.12
N ALA A 138 -5.58 -12.39 -22.41
CA ALA A 138 -4.86 -11.24 -22.96
C ALA A 138 -3.85 -11.67 -24.03
N ARG A 139 -3.11 -12.76 -23.79
CA ARG A 139 -2.20 -13.35 -24.77
C ARG A 139 -2.94 -13.79 -26.02
N GLN A 140 -4.04 -14.54 -25.87
CA GLN A 140 -4.82 -14.99 -27.02
C GLN A 140 -5.45 -13.81 -27.78
N ALA A 141 -5.90 -12.76 -27.09
CA ALA A 141 -6.42 -11.56 -27.74
C ALA A 141 -5.34 -10.85 -28.56
N PHE A 142 -4.13 -10.70 -28.01
CA PHE A 142 -2.98 -10.09 -28.68
C PHE A 142 -2.48 -10.89 -29.88
N GLU A 143 -2.38 -12.22 -29.74
CA GLU A 143 -1.96 -13.12 -30.82
C GLU A 143 -2.97 -13.11 -31.97
N ARG A 144 -4.28 -13.13 -31.68
CA ARG A 144 -5.35 -13.06 -32.70
C ARG A 144 -5.39 -11.73 -33.45
N SER A 145 -4.85 -10.66 -32.87
CA SER A 145 -4.93 -9.32 -33.43
C SER A 145 -3.72 -8.91 -34.29
N GLY A 146 -2.76 -9.84 -34.45
CA GLY A 146 -1.52 -9.61 -35.19
C GLY A 146 -0.46 -8.86 -34.38
N GLY A 147 -0.57 -8.85 -33.04
CA GLY A 147 0.41 -8.21 -32.16
C GLY A 147 0.31 -6.68 -32.11
N ARG A 148 -0.84 -6.11 -32.45
CA ARG A 148 -1.07 -4.66 -32.37
C ARG A 148 -1.30 -4.25 -30.92
N VAL A 149 -0.58 -3.20 -30.51
CA VAL A 149 -0.61 -2.65 -29.15
C VAL A 149 -1.99 -2.15 -28.77
N GLU A 150 -2.75 -1.65 -29.73
CA GLU A 150 -4.10 -1.10 -29.52
C GLU A 150 -5.07 -2.17 -29.02
N ASP A 151 -5.06 -3.37 -29.59
CA ASP A 151 -6.03 -4.39 -29.21
C ASP A 151 -5.71 -4.99 -27.83
N LEU A 152 -4.43 -5.04 -27.45
CA LEU A 152 -4.02 -5.42 -26.10
C LEU A 152 -4.46 -4.36 -25.08
N ALA A 153 -4.34 -3.08 -25.43
CA ALA A 153 -4.83 -1.99 -24.59
C ALA A 153 -6.35 -2.05 -24.42
N ASP A 154 -7.11 -2.32 -25.49
CA ASP A 154 -8.57 -2.45 -25.45
C ASP A 154 -9.03 -3.67 -24.65
N ALA A 155 -8.36 -4.82 -24.81
CA ALA A 155 -8.63 -6.03 -24.04
C ALA A 155 -8.41 -5.79 -22.53
N MET A 156 -7.33 -5.11 -22.17
CA MET A 156 -7.03 -4.76 -20.79
C MET A 156 -8.03 -3.71 -20.25
N GLY A 157 -8.40 -2.69 -21.03
CA GLY A 157 -9.44 -1.75 -20.65
C GLY A 157 -10.77 -2.44 -20.34
N THR A 158 -11.16 -3.41 -21.18
CA THR A 158 -12.37 -4.23 -20.96
C THR A 158 -12.28 -5.07 -19.69
N PHE A 159 -11.14 -5.72 -19.44
CA PHE A 159 -10.92 -6.48 -18.21
C PHE A 159 -11.05 -5.59 -16.97
N LEU A 160 -10.35 -4.45 -16.96
CA LEU A 160 -10.34 -3.54 -15.82
C LEU A 160 -11.71 -2.90 -15.59
N ALA A 161 -12.48 -2.60 -16.65
CA ALA A 161 -13.85 -2.14 -16.53
C ALA A 161 -14.75 -3.16 -15.81
N LYS A 162 -14.59 -4.46 -16.09
CA LYS A 162 -15.30 -5.52 -15.34
C LYS A 162 -14.89 -5.55 -13.87
N GLN A 163 -13.61 -5.34 -13.58
CA GLN A 163 -13.14 -5.27 -12.19
C GLN A 163 -13.73 -4.05 -11.45
N LEU A 164 -13.90 -2.90 -12.12
CA LEU A 164 -14.57 -1.76 -11.50
C LEU A 164 -16.04 -2.05 -11.16
N VAL A 165 -16.75 -2.79 -12.01
CA VAL A 165 -18.14 -3.19 -11.73
C VAL A 165 -18.19 -4.09 -10.49
N ALA A 166 -17.31 -5.08 -10.40
CA ALA A 166 -17.23 -5.97 -9.25
C ALA A 166 -16.83 -5.23 -7.95
N LEU A 167 -15.94 -4.23 -8.03
CA LEU A 167 -15.66 -3.31 -6.92
C LEU A 167 -16.92 -2.54 -6.48
N GLY A 168 -17.68 -1.99 -7.44
CA GLY A 168 -18.93 -1.28 -7.17
C GLY A 168 -20.01 -2.16 -6.53
N ASN A 169 -20.01 -3.46 -6.85
CA ASN A 169 -20.88 -4.46 -6.24
C ASN A 169 -20.40 -4.94 -4.86
N GLY A 170 -19.22 -4.51 -4.41
CA GLY A 170 -18.61 -4.93 -3.14
C GLY A 170 -18.03 -6.35 -3.17
N GLU A 171 -17.76 -6.91 -4.36
CA GLU A 171 -17.18 -8.27 -4.50
C GLU A 171 -15.73 -8.33 -4.02
N PHE A 172 -15.02 -7.19 -4.01
CA PHE A 172 -13.68 -7.07 -3.44
C PHE A 172 -13.36 -5.65 -2.98
N SER A 173 -12.35 -5.55 -2.11
CA SER A 173 -11.88 -4.26 -1.55
C SER A 173 -11.18 -3.37 -2.58
N PRO A 174 -11.16 -2.04 -2.38
CA PRO A 174 -10.36 -1.11 -3.19
C PRO A 174 -8.86 -1.44 -3.24
N GLU A 175 -8.31 -2.02 -2.19
CA GLU A 175 -6.92 -2.49 -2.13
C GLU A 175 -6.68 -3.63 -3.13
N VAL A 176 -7.62 -4.58 -3.21
CA VAL A 176 -7.59 -5.68 -4.20
C VAL A 176 -7.76 -5.13 -5.63
N ALA A 177 -8.64 -4.14 -5.82
CA ALA A 177 -8.81 -3.50 -7.13
C ALA A 177 -7.52 -2.80 -7.62
N THR A 178 -6.81 -2.14 -6.72
CA THR A 178 -5.50 -1.52 -7.00
C THR A 178 -4.48 -2.58 -7.44
N GLY A 179 -4.40 -3.70 -6.71
CA GLY A 179 -3.52 -4.79 -7.05
C GLY A 179 -3.82 -5.41 -8.42
N LEU A 180 -5.11 -5.60 -8.76
CA LEU A 180 -5.57 -6.10 -10.06
C LEU A 180 -5.18 -5.18 -11.23
N ILE A 181 -5.27 -3.85 -11.06
CA ILE A 181 -4.84 -2.89 -12.08
C ILE A 181 -3.35 -3.06 -12.37
N ALA A 182 -2.52 -3.10 -11.33
CA ALA A 182 -1.08 -3.32 -11.49
C ALA A 182 -0.79 -4.66 -12.18
N ALA A 183 -1.45 -5.73 -11.73
CA ALA A 183 -1.36 -7.08 -12.28
C ALA A 183 -1.60 -7.13 -13.80
N ALA A 184 -2.66 -6.47 -14.24
CA ALA A 184 -3.09 -6.50 -15.63
C ALA A 184 -2.08 -5.82 -16.55
N VAL A 185 -1.51 -4.69 -16.09
CA VAL A 185 -0.44 -3.99 -16.80
C VAL A 185 0.80 -4.89 -16.94
N ILE A 186 1.21 -5.56 -15.86
CA ILE A 186 2.39 -6.45 -15.85
C ILE A 186 2.19 -7.64 -16.78
N ALA A 187 1.05 -8.32 -16.66
CA ALA A 187 0.74 -9.49 -17.46
C ALA A 187 0.76 -9.12 -18.96
N SER A 188 0.20 -7.97 -19.32
CA SER A 188 0.24 -7.45 -20.69
C SER A 188 1.67 -7.16 -21.17
N MET A 189 2.54 -6.56 -20.33
CA MET A 189 3.93 -6.26 -20.68
C MET A 189 4.79 -7.51 -21.00
N LYS A 190 4.37 -8.71 -20.56
CA LYS A 190 5.04 -9.98 -20.93
C LYS A 190 4.89 -10.33 -22.40
N PHE A 191 3.85 -9.81 -23.06
CA PHE A 191 3.53 -10.13 -24.46
C PHE A 191 3.94 -9.02 -25.42
N VAL A 192 4.21 -7.81 -24.91
CA VAL A 192 4.67 -6.67 -25.72
C VAL A 192 6.18 -6.74 -25.94
N SER A 193 6.60 -6.70 -27.21
CA SER A 193 8.01 -6.62 -27.58
C SER A 193 8.67 -5.36 -27.01
N LYS A 194 9.99 -5.39 -26.80
CA LYS A 194 10.72 -4.28 -26.18
C LYS A 194 10.47 -2.93 -26.90
N ASP A 195 10.41 -2.96 -28.22
CA ASP A 195 10.22 -1.78 -29.06
C ASP A 195 8.77 -1.25 -29.03
N ALA A 196 7.80 -2.09 -28.70
CA ALA A 196 6.38 -1.74 -28.62
C ALA A 196 5.94 -1.29 -27.20
N ARG A 197 6.76 -1.52 -26.17
CA ARG A 197 6.42 -1.22 -24.77
C ARG A 197 6.13 0.25 -24.52
N ALA A 198 6.90 1.16 -25.12
CA ALA A 198 6.69 2.60 -24.95
C ALA A 198 5.32 3.04 -25.49
N GLY A 199 4.93 2.54 -26.67
CA GLY A 199 3.61 2.82 -27.25
C GLY A 199 2.47 2.23 -26.41
N PHE A 200 2.67 1.03 -25.87
CA PHE A 200 1.70 0.38 -24.99
C PHE A 200 1.51 1.14 -23.67
N THR A 201 2.60 1.51 -23.00
CA THR A 201 2.56 2.29 -21.75
C THR A 201 1.86 3.63 -21.97
N ALA A 202 2.19 4.35 -23.06
CA ALA A 202 1.53 5.61 -23.39
C ALA A 202 0.01 5.42 -23.56
N LYS A 203 -0.40 4.40 -24.33
CA LYS A 203 -1.81 4.12 -24.63
C LYS A 203 -2.62 3.77 -23.38
N ILE A 204 -2.06 2.99 -22.46
CA ILE A 204 -2.79 2.55 -21.27
C ILE A 204 -2.69 3.52 -20.08
N SER A 205 -1.73 4.44 -20.08
CA SER A 205 -1.53 5.36 -18.96
C SER A 205 -2.81 6.12 -18.56
N ASP A 206 -3.61 6.56 -19.53
CA ASP A 206 -4.87 7.27 -19.29
C ASP A 206 -5.94 6.34 -18.71
N THR A 207 -6.11 5.15 -19.29
CA THR A 207 -7.04 4.12 -18.79
C THR A 207 -6.70 3.75 -17.36
N VAL A 208 -5.42 3.46 -17.07
CA VAL A 208 -4.95 3.14 -15.72
C VAL A 208 -5.24 4.29 -14.76
N ARG A 209 -4.96 5.54 -15.15
CA ARG A 209 -5.21 6.72 -14.32
C ARG A 209 -6.68 6.90 -13.98
N GLU A 210 -7.57 6.72 -14.94
CA GLU A 210 -9.02 6.79 -14.74
C GLU A 210 -9.50 5.72 -13.75
N LEU A 211 -9.07 4.48 -13.94
CA LEU A 211 -9.41 3.37 -13.06
C LEU A 211 -8.90 3.59 -11.63
N TYR A 212 -7.67 4.06 -11.46
CA TYR A 212 -7.14 4.44 -10.15
C TYR A 212 -7.95 5.55 -9.49
N GLY A 213 -8.42 6.53 -10.27
CA GLY A 213 -9.31 7.58 -9.79
C GLY A 213 -10.63 6.99 -9.25
N ALA A 214 -11.24 6.07 -9.99
CA ALA A 214 -12.45 5.38 -9.58
C ALA A 214 -12.26 4.53 -8.32
N VAL A 215 -11.18 3.73 -8.25
CA VAL A 215 -10.84 2.92 -7.06
C VAL A 215 -10.61 3.80 -5.84
N LYS A 216 -9.89 4.92 -5.98
CA LYS A 216 -9.69 5.88 -4.90
C LYS A 216 -11.00 6.50 -4.42
N GLY A 217 -11.91 6.82 -5.35
CA GLY A 217 -13.24 7.32 -5.03
C GLY A 217 -14.07 6.31 -4.25
N ALA A 218 -14.08 5.04 -4.68
CA ALA A 218 -14.75 3.95 -3.99
C ALA A 218 -14.17 3.69 -2.59
N ASN A 219 -12.84 3.69 -2.45
CA ASN A 219 -12.18 3.55 -1.14
C ASN A 219 -12.61 4.66 -0.18
N ARG A 220 -12.58 5.90 -0.65
CA ARG A 220 -13.04 7.03 0.13
C ARG A 220 -14.49 6.86 0.60
N ALA A 221 -15.39 6.42 -0.27
CA ALA A 221 -16.79 6.20 0.09
C ALA A 221 -16.93 5.12 1.17
N GLN A 222 -16.24 3.99 0.99
CA GLN A 222 -16.25 2.88 1.95
C GLN A 222 -15.70 3.30 3.33
N LEU A 223 -14.60 4.05 3.37
CA LEU A 223 -14.02 4.54 4.64
C LEU A 223 -14.95 5.51 5.36
N ILE A 224 -15.68 6.34 4.62
CA ILE A 224 -16.72 7.21 5.19
C ILE A 224 -17.86 6.38 5.76
N ASP A 225 -18.36 5.40 5.01
CA ASP A 225 -19.45 4.53 5.45
C ASP A 225 -19.08 3.73 6.71
N ASP A 226 -17.85 3.23 6.80
CA ASP A 226 -17.34 2.54 7.98
C ASP A 226 -17.32 3.45 9.21
N LEU A 227 -16.89 4.72 9.06
CA LEU A 227 -16.91 5.70 10.14
C LEU A 227 -18.34 6.04 10.59
N VAL A 228 -19.26 6.24 9.65
CA VAL A 228 -20.68 6.51 9.93
C VAL A 228 -21.31 5.32 10.65
N ARG A 229 -21.09 4.10 10.17
CA ARG A 229 -21.60 2.86 10.77
C ARG A 229 -21.03 2.63 12.17
N GLY A 230 -19.77 3.03 12.40
CA GLY A 230 -19.12 3.03 13.70
C GLY A 230 -19.57 4.13 14.66
N GLY A 231 -20.53 4.98 14.27
CA GLY A 231 -21.05 6.07 15.10
C GLY A 231 -20.13 7.28 15.20
N THR A 232 -19.11 7.39 14.34
CA THR A 232 -18.24 8.56 14.30
C THR A 232 -19.02 9.76 13.77
N LYS A 233 -18.98 10.87 14.50
CA LYS A 233 -19.53 12.15 14.02
C LYS A 233 -18.64 12.68 12.89
N ILE A 234 -19.12 12.53 11.67
CA ILE A 234 -18.47 12.96 10.43
C ILE A 234 -19.52 13.63 9.54
N THR A 235 -19.09 14.63 8.77
CA THR A 235 -19.87 15.26 7.70
C THR A 235 -19.26 14.85 6.37
N PRO A 236 -19.78 13.81 5.69
CA PRO A 236 -19.16 13.24 4.47
C PRO A 236 -18.75 14.27 3.41
N ALA A 237 -19.59 15.29 3.20
CA ALA A 237 -19.34 16.35 2.23
C ALA A 237 -18.16 17.27 2.60
N ASN A 238 -17.82 17.38 3.88
CA ASN A 238 -16.73 18.22 4.37
C ASN A 238 -15.40 17.48 4.47
N VAL A 239 -15.39 16.15 4.32
CA VAL A 239 -14.14 15.38 4.33
C VAL A 239 -13.30 15.89 3.17
N VAL A 240 -12.04 16.22 3.40
CA VAL A 240 -11.12 16.64 2.32
C VAL A 240 -10.17 15.51 1.96
N ASP A 241 -9.73 14.71 2.94
CA ASP A 241 -8.94 13.50 2.73
C ASP A 241 -9.22 12.47 3.84
N ILE A 242 -9.11 11.20 3.51
CA ILE A 242 -9.37 10.05 4.38
C ILE A 242 -8.52 8.88 3.91
N ARG A 243 -7.86 8.20 4.84
CA ARG A 243 -6.93 7.10 4.56
C ARG A 243 -7.05 6.01 5.60
N ARG A 244 -6.90 4.76 5.16
CA ARG A 244 -6.64 3.61 6.02
C ARG A 244 -5.14 3.52 6.26
N LEU A 245 -4.72 3.54 7.51
CA LEU A 245 -3.33 3.37 7.91
C LEU A 245 -2.92 1.89 7.88
N PRO A 246 -1.60 1.61 7.81
CA PRO A 246 -1.04 0.26 7.91
C PRO A 246 -1.52 -0.55 9.12
N ASP A 247 -1.75 0.14 10.25
CA ASP A 247 -2.23 -0.45 11.49
C ASP A 247 -3.76 -0.64 11.55
N GLY A 248 -4.45 -0.45 10.42
CA GLY A 248 -5.90 -0.61 10.29
C GLY A 248 -6.72 0.60 10.76
N ARG A 249 -6.12 1.61 11.38
CA ARG A 249 -6.85 2.83 11.79
C ARG A 249 -7.24 3.65 10.57
N THR A 250 -8.45 4.23 10.59
CA THR A 250 -8.83 5.25 9.60
C THR A 250 -8.47 6.62 10.14
N VAL A 251 -7.69 7.40 9.38
CA VAL A 251 -7.43 8.81 9.66
C VAL A 251 -8.06 9.69 8.61
N TRP A 252 -8.58 10.84 9.01
CA TRP A 252 -9.32 11.71 8.12
C TRP A 252 -9.24 13.16 8.55
N ILE A 253 -9.41 14.06 7.58
CA ILE A 253 -9.46 15.49 7.81
C ILE A 253 -10.66 16.07 7.06
N GLU A 254 -11.36 16.99 7.71
CA GLU A 254 -12.43 17.80 7.13
C GLU A 254 -11.93 19.23 6.86
N ILE A 255 -12.73 19.99 6.11
CA ILE A 255 -12.60 21.46 6.00
C ILE A 255 -12.45 22.05 7.40
N GLY A 256 -13.28 21.62 8.35
CA GLY A 256 -13.16 21.98 9.76
C GLY A 256 -13.63 23.40 10.07
N SER A 257 -13.04 24.01 11.10
CA SER A 257 -13.35 25.33 11.63
C SER A 257 -12.05 26.05 12.04
N ASP A 258 -12.17 27.22 12.66
CA ASP A 258 -11.01 27.93 13.23
C ASP A 258 -10.30 27.17 14.37
N SER A 259 -10.95 26.17 14.97
CA SER A 259 -10.44 25.41 16.10
C SER A 259 -10.02 23.98 15.77
N ALA A 260 -10.42 23.41 14.62
CA ALA A 260 -10.02 22.06 14.22
C ALA A 260 -10.08 21.86 12.69
N GLY A 261 -9.35 20.87 12.18
CA GLY A 261 -9.37 20.48 10.78
C GLY A 261 -8.52 21.38 9.88
N LEU A 262 -8.75 21.32 8.58
CA LEU A 262 -7.89 21.98 7.59
C LEU A 262 -7.92 23.51 7.70
N GLN A 263 -9.07 24.11 8.00
CA GLN A 263 -9.22 25.55 8.21
C GLN A 263 -8.39 26.03 9.40
N HIS A 264 -8.34 25.27 10.49
CA HIS A 264 -7.49 25.60 11.63
C HIS A 264 -6.01 25.60 11.25
N ILE A 265 -5.57 24.59 10.49
CA ILE A 265 -4.19 24.49 9.99
C ILE A 265 -3.85 25.72 9.13
N TYR A 266 -4.72 26.07 8.19
CA TYR A 266 -4.49 27.25 7.35
C TYR A 266 -4.44 28.53 8.18
N LYS A 267 -5.44 28.76 9.03
CA LYS A 267 -5.58 30.00 9.80
C LYS A 267 -4.41 30.21 10.77
N ARG A 268 -3.88 29.14 11.37
CA ARG A 268 -2.88 29.23 12.43
C ARG A 268 -1.45 28.96 11.97
N HIS A 269 -1.27 28.14 10.94
CA HIS A 269 0.04 27.54 10.64
C HIS A 269 0.41 27.57 9.15
N GLU A 270 -0.39 28.17 8.27
CA GLU A 270 -0.03 28.29 6.85
C GLU A 270 1.33 28.96 6.65
N VAL A 271 1.57 30.09 7.33
CA VAL A 271 2.85 30.80 7.27
C VAL A 271 4.00 29.90 7.75
N ASP A 272 3.78 29.09 8.79
CA ASP A 272 4.79 28.16 9.30
C ASP A 272 5.15 27.10 8.25
N PHE A 273 4.15 26.55 7.55
CA PHE A 273 4.36 25.60 6.46
C PHE A 273 5.06 26.24 5.25
N VAL A 274 4.64 27.43 4.85
CA VAL A 274 5.26 28.17 3.74
C VAL A 274 6.73 28.46 4.03
N ASN A 275 7.06 28.84 5.27
CA ASN A 275 8.45 29.04 5.71
C ASN A 275 9.29 27.74 5.68
N LYS A 276 8.65 26.57 5.62
CA LYS A 276 9.28 25.27 5.44
C LYS A 276 9.29 24.77 3.99
N GLY A 277 8.88 25.63 3.04
CA GLY A 277 8.82 25.31 1.62
C GLY A 277 7.60 24.48 1.22
N ILE A 278 6.56 24.43 2.06
CA ILE A 278 5.31 23.71 1.78
C ILE A 278 4.22 24.75 1.48
N PRO A 279 3.87 24.97 0.20
CA PRO A 279 2.84 25.95 -0.15
C PRO A 279 1.45 25.44 0.25
N ARG A 280 0.49 26.37 0.39
CA ARG A 280 -0.86 26.14 0.93
C ARG A 280 -1.53 24.89 0.35
N GLU A 281 -1.53 24.77 -0.97
CA GLU A 281 -2.15 23.69 -1.73
C GLU A 281 -1.51 22.31 -1.47
N LYS A 282 -0.31 22.25 -0.89
CA LYS A 282 0.38 21.01 -0.53
C LYS A 282 0.25 20.66 0.95
N ILE A 283 -0.13 21.60 1.82
CA ILE A 283 -0.20 21.38 3.28
C ILE A 283 -1.05 20.16 3.62
N GLN A 284 -2.27 20.08 3.11
CA GLN A 284 -3.18 18.95 3.34
C GLN A 284 -2.53 17.62 2.97
N THR A 285 -1.96 17.53 1.76
CA THR A 285 -1.32 16.31 1.27
C THR A 285 -0.09 15.94 2.09
N VAL A 286 0.77 16.91 2.43
CA VAL A 286 1.99 16.66 3.22
C VAL A 286 1.65 16.20 4.64
N VAL A 287 0.64 16.80 5.28
CA VAL A 287 0.17 16.38 6.60
C VAL A 287 -0.32 14.94 6.56
N MET A 288 -1.19 14.59 5.60
CA MET A 288 -1.71 13.23 5.50
C MET A 288 -0.63 12.21 5.13
N ASN A 289 0.32 12.57 4.26
CA ASN A 289 1.48 11.73 3.94
C ASN A 289 2.37 11.51 5.17
N ALA A 290 2.56 12.52 6.02
CA ALA A 290 3.34 12.39 7.25
C ALA A 290 2.69 11.40 8.22
N ILE A 291 1.36 11.38 8.33
CA ILE A 291 0.64 10.42 9.19
C ILE A 291 0.79 8.98 8.65
N GLU A 292 0.67 8.83 7.33
CA GLU A 292 0.66 7.52 6.67
C GLU A 292 2.05 6.89 6.54
N GLN A 293 3.06 7.70 6.22
CA GLN A 293 4.39 7.23 5.80
C GLN A 293 5.51 7.72 6.73
N GLY A 294 5.23 8.71 7.58
CA GLY A 294 6.21 9.29 8.47
C GLY A 294 6.51 8.40 9.67
N SER A 295 7.65 8.66 10.30
CA SER A 295 8.02 8.03 11.58
C SER A 295 7.75 8.97 12.73
N ILE A 296 7.19 8.45 13.83
CA ILE A 296 7.01 9.24 15.04
C ILE A 296 8.37 9.35 15.74
N VAL A 297 8.86 10.57 15.96
CA VAL A 297 10.17 10.85 16.58
C VAL A 297 10.06 11.50 17.97
N GLY A 298 8.84 11.80 18.40
CA GLY A 298 8.59 12.44 19.69
C GLY A 298 7.23 13.09 19.75
N THR A 299 7.07 14.04 20.67
CA THR A 299 5.81 14.76 20.92
C THR A 299 6.01 16.26 21.06
N ASN A 300 4.98 17.02 20.72
CA ASN A 300 4.85 18.46 20.96
C ASN A 300 3.48 18.72 21.61
N GLY A 301 3.49 18.89 22.94
CA GLY A 301 2.25 18.82 23.72
C GLY A 301 1.62 17.43 23.62
N SER A 302 0.33 17.38 23.29
CA SER A 302 -0.41 16.13 23.05
C SER A 302 -0.27 15.56 21.64
N ALA A 303 0.41 16.26 20.73
CA ALA A 303 0.56 15.84 19.34
C ALA A 303 1.84 15.02 19.14
N ASN A 304 1.75 13.95 18.34
CA ASN A 304 2.93 13.22 17.87
C ASN A 304 3.68 14.06 16.83
N VAL A 305 4.99 14.00 16.85
CA VAL A 305 5.86 14.65 15.85
C VAL A 305 6.29 13.61 14.84
N TYR A 306 5.84 13.81 13.60
CA TYR A 306 6.14 12.97 12.46
C TYR A 306 7.33 13.54 11.70
N ARG A 307 8.34 12.70 11.48
CA ARG A 307 9.43 12.94 10.53
C ARG A 307 8.99 12.41 9.15
N THR A 308 9.03 13.27 8.15
CA THR A 308 8.69 12.94 6.75
C THR A 308 9.64 13.62 5.78
N ILE A 309 9.66 13.19 4.52
CA ILE A 309 10.43 13.82 3.44
C ILE A 309 9.46 14.46 2.47
N HIS A 310 9.66 15.75 2.19
CA HIS A 310 8.92 16.49 1.17
C HIS A 310 9.90 17.19 0.24
N ASN A 311 9.82 16.89 -1.07
CA ASN A 311 10.72 17.42 -2.11
C ASN A 311 12.22 17.23 -1.76
N GLY A 312 12.57 16.07 -1.20
CA GLY A 312 13.94 15.77 -0.77
C GLY A 312 14.38 16.47 0.52
N VAL A 313 13.53 17.32 1.11
CA VAL A 313 13.80 18.01 2.37
C VAL A 313 13.09 17.29 3.51
N GLU A 314 13.84 17.05 4.57
CA GLU A 314 13.29 16.48 5.80
C GLU A 314 12.43 17.50 6.55
N GLN A 315 11.25 17.06 6.98
CA GLN A 315 10.25 17.87 7.65
C GLN A 315 9.83 17.19 8.96
N TYR A 316 9.57 18.02 9.96
CA TYR A 316 9.06 17.59 11.27
C TYR A 316 7.74 18.29 11.54
N ILE A 317 6.67 17.52 11.65
CA ILE A 317 5.30 18.06 11.75
C ILE A 317 4.66 17.48 12.99
N ALA A 318 4.27 18.34 13.93
CA ALA A 318 3.42 17.96 15.05
C ALA A 318 1.98 17.83 14.54
N ILE A 319 1.38 16.65 14.69
CA ILE A 319 0.02 16.36 14.19
C ILE A 319 -0.82 15.83 15.35
N GLY A 320 -1.90 16.55 15.66
CA GLY A 320 -2.88 16.17 16.67
C GLY A 320 -4.02 15.39 16.03
N ILE A 321 -4.13 14.10 16.35
CA ILE A 321 -5.17 13.20 15.84
C ILE A 321 -6.06 12.79 17.02
N GLY A 322 -7.38 12.95 16.87
CA GLY A 322 -8.35 12.48 17.83
C GLY A 322 -8.40 10.95 17.89
N SER A 323 -8.97 10.39 18.97
CA SER A 323 -9.12 8.92 19.11
C SER A 323 -9.96 8.28 17.99
N ASN A 324 -10.82 9.06 17.34
CA ASN A 324 -11.62 8.68 16.18
C ASN A 324 -10.89 8.86 14.83
N GLY A 325 -9.59 9.16 14.84
CA GLY A 325 -8.79 9.37 13.63
C GLY A 325 -8.89 10.76 13.00
N PHE A 326 -9.67 11.68 13.58
CA PHE A 326 -9.82 13.03 13.04
C PHE A 326 -8.55 13.88 13.24
N VAL A 327 -8.01 14.45 12.18
CA VAL A 327 -6.89 15.39 12.25
C VAL A 327 -7.39 16.76 12.71
N VAL A 328 -7.08 17.10 13.96
CA VAL A 328 -7.52 18.34 14.60
C VAL A 328 -6.60 19.50 14.25
N ARG A 329 -5.28 19.27 14.28
CA ARG A 329 -4.26 20.30 14.02
C ARG A 329 -3.01 19.69 13.42
N ALA A 330 -2.25 20.52 12.71
CA ALA A 330 -0.90 20.21 12.29
C ALA A 330 -0.07 21.50 12.20
N ASN A 331 1.20 21.43 12.58
CA ASN A 331 2.15 22.52 12.37
C ASN A 331 3.59 21.98 12.27
N PRO A 332 4.46 22.62 11.48
CA PRO A 332 5.88 22.32 11.52
C PRO A 332 6.48 22.65 12.88
N VAL A 333 7.50 21.90 13.28
CA VAL A 333 8.27 22.13 14.51
C VAL A 333 9.77 22.00 14.25
N SER A 334 10.58 22.69 15.05
CA SER A 334 12.04 22.53 15.06
C SER A 334 12.55 21.85 16.34
N THR A 335 11.71 21.75 17.37
CA THR A 335 12.02 21.15 18.66
C THR A 335 10.85 20.33 19.17
N TRP A 336 11.13 19.21 19.82
CA TRP A 336 10.12 18.32 20.39
C TRP A 336 10.69 17.56 21.59
N LYS A 337 9.79 16.96 22.37
CA LYS A 337 10.17 16.00 23.41
C LYS A 337 10.42 14.64 22.74
N PRO A 338 11.60 14.02 22.88
CA PRO A 338 11.84 12.67 22.36
C PRO A 338 10.89 11.64 22.97
N LEU A 339 10.70 10.52 22.26
CA LEU A 339 10.00 9.36 22.84
C LEU A 339 10.79 8.83 24.05
N PRO A 340 10.10 8.27 25.08
CA PRO A 340 10.73 7.71 26.27
C PRO A 340 11.73 6.59 25.98
#